data_AF-A0A174JLD9-F1
#
_entry.id   AF-A0A174JLD9-F1
#
_cell.length_a   1.000
_cell.length_b   1.000
_cell.length_c   1.000
_cell.angle_alpha   90.00
_cell.angle_beta   90.00
_cell.angle_gamma   90.00
#
_symmetry.space_group_name_H-M   'P 1'
#
loop_
_entity.id
_entity.type
_entity.pdbx_description
1 polymer ?
#
loop_
_entity_poly.entity_id
_entity_poly.type
_entity_poly.pdbx_seq_one_letter_code
_entity_poly.pdbx_strand_id
1 'polypeptide(L)'
;MKKYLSFFRIRFLHGLQYRTAAVSGIVTQFVWGAMEILLFRAFYQADPTSFPMTFQALSTYVWLQQAFLALYMAWFWEMELFDSITTGNVAYELCRPVRLYNMWYVRSLAVRLSKAVLRCMPILIAALLLPKPYGLTLPSHPGTWFFTVLSMVLALFIVTALNMVVYMSVFYTISSQGIRLIVSSLFDFFSGAVIPLPFLPGNIGAVVSLLPFASIQNVPFRIFGGDLSGREMYLSLSLQVFWLLVMLAAGRTMERRALKHVVIQGG
;
A
#
# COMPACT_ATOMS: atom_id res chain seq x y z
N MET A 1 10.29 -22.29 8.95
CA MET A 1 8.91 -21.78 8.71
C MET A 1 8.16 -21.45 10.00
N LYS A 2 8.13 -22.33 11.01
CA LYS A 2 7.45 -22.07 12.31
C LYS A 2 7.82 -20.71 12.95
N LYS A 3 9.11 -20.34 12.96
CA LYS A 3 9.59 -19.07 13.55
C LYS A 3 8.93 -17.82 12.94
N TYR A 4 8.88 -17.70 11.61
CA TYR A 4 8.29 -16.54 10.93
C TYR A 4 6.78 -16.47 11.14
N LEU A 5 6.10 -17.62 11.14
CA LEU A 5 4.67 -17.68 11.46
C LEU A 5 4.38 -17.20 12.89
N SER A 6 5.25 -17.52 13.85
CA SER A 6 5.14 -16.99 15.22
C SER A 6 5.26 -15.46 15.25
N PHE A 7 6.26 -14.88 14.57
CA PHE A 7 6.38 -13.43 14.47
C PHE A 7 5.15 -12.78 13.82
N PHE A 8 4.66 -13.37 12.73
CA PHE A 8 3.44 -12.94 12.08
C PHE A 8 2.27 -12.94 13.07
N ARG A 9 2.02 -14.08 13.72
CA ARG A 9 0.89 -14.25 14.64
C ARG A 9 0.93 -13.27 15.80
N ILE A 10 2.10 -13.10 16.44
CA ILE A 10 2.27 -12.17 17.56
C ILE A 10 1.95 -10.74 17.11
N ARG A 11 2.55 -10.29 16.00
CA ARG A 11 2.35 -8.92 15.50
C ARG A 11 0.94 -8.67 14.99
N PHE A 12 0.33 -9.68 14.36
CA PHE A 12 -1.06 -9.62 13.90
C PHE A 12 -2.03 -9.50 15.08
N LEU A 13 -1.90 -10.36 16.09
CA LEU A 13 -2.75 -10.33 17.29
C LEU A 13 -2.57 -9.04 18.09
N HIS A 14 -1.35 -8.54 18.22
CA HIS A 14 -1.08 -7.24 18.84
C HIS A 14 -1.79 -6.11 18.09
N GLY A 15 -1.75 -6.10 16.75
CA GLY A 15 -2.46 -5.11 15.95
C GLY A 15 -3.98 -5.15 16.13
N LEU A 16 -4.57 -6.34 16.33
CA LEU A 16 -6.00 -6.49 16.58
C LEU A 16 -6.48 -5.90 17.92
N GLN A 17 -5.58 -5.60 18.85
CA GLN A 17 -5.92 -4.97 20.14
C GLN A 17 -6.27 -3.49 19.99
N TYR A 18 -5.79 -2.81 18.94
CA TYR A 18 -5.99 -1.37 18.71
C TYR A 18 -7.36 -1.04 18.10
N ARG A 19 -8.44 -1.57 18.68
CA ARG A 19 -9.81 -1.43 18.13
C ARG A 19 -10.30 0.02 18.14
N THR A 20 -10.08 0.75 19.23
CA THR A 20 -10.50 2.15 19.34
C THR A 20 -9.81 3.02 18.29
N ALA A 21 -8.51 2.82 18.08
CA ALA A 21 -7.77 3.52 17.03
C ALA A 21 -8.28 3.15 15.63
N ALA A 22 -8.69 1.89 15.42
CA ALA A 22 -9.31 1.48 14.16
C ALA A 22 -10.67 2.17 13.93
N VAL A 23 -11.52 2.26 14.95
CA VAL A 23 -12.81 2.98 14.89
C VAL A 23 -12.60 4.45 14.56
N SER A 24 -11.68 5.14 15.25
CA SER A 24 -11.33 6.53 14.94
C SER A 24 -10.83 6.67 13.50
N GLY A 25 -10.02 5.72 13.03
CA GLY A 25 -9.53 5.68 11.66
C GLY A 25 -10.63 5.44 10.62
N ILE A 26 -11.68 4.68 10.94
CA ILE A 26 -12.83 4.44 10.06
C ILE A 26 -13.65 5.73 9.92
N VAL A 27 -13.90 6.45 11.02
CA VAL A 27 -14.65 7.72 10.99
C VAL A 27 -13.96 8.72 10.07
N THR A 28 -12.63 8.88 10.18
CA THR A 28 -11.90 9.78 9.29
C THR A 28 -11.93 9.31 7.84
N GLN A 29 -11.81 8.01 7.57
CA GLN A 29 -11.91 7.45 6.22
C GLN A 29 -13.26 7.75 5.56
N PHE A 30 -14.37 7.69 6.30
CA PHE A 30 -15.67 8.09 5.77
C PHE A 30 -15.73 9.56 5.39
N VAL A 31 -15.20 10.44 6.26
CA VAL A 31 -15.15 11.88 5.98
C VAL A 31 -14.29 12.15 4.75
N TRP A 32 -13.09 11.60 4.69
CA TRP A 32 -12.18 11.78 3.54
C TRP A 32 -12.76 11.22 2.25
N GLY A 33 -13.30 10.00 2.27
CA GLY A 33 -13.93 9.40 1.09
C GLY A 33 -15.13 10.20 0.59
N ALA A 34 -16.01 10.64 1.50
CA ALA A 34 -17.15 11.47 1.13
C ALA A 34 -16.73 12.83 0.57
N MET A 35 -15.75 13.49 1.19
CA MET A 35 -15.21 14.76 0.71
C MET A 35 -14.62 14.63 -0.69
N GLU A 36 -13.82 13.60 -0.94
CA GLU A 36 -13.19 13.35 -2.24
C GLU A 36 -14.23 13.07 -3.33
N ILE A 37 -15.23 12.22 -3.05
CA ILE A 37 -16.32 11.94 -3.98
C ILE A 37 -17.14 13.21 -4.28
N LEU A 38 -17.44 14.03 -3.28
CA LEU A 38 -18.18 15.29 -3.47
C LEU A 38 -17.36 16.34 -4.22
N LEU A 39 -16.04 16.40 -3.99
CA LEU A 39 -15.13 17.25 -4.76
C LEU A 39 -15.17 16.87 -6.24
N PHE A 40 -14.97 15.59 -6.56
CA PHE A 40 -15.03 15.15 -7.94
C PHE A 40 -16.42 15.27 -8.54
N ARG A 41 -17.50 15.13 -7.76
CA ARG A 41 -18.85 15.40 -8.25
C ARG A 41 -18.97 16.82 -8.80
N ALA A 42 -18.41 17.81 -8.12
CA ALA A 42 -18.43 19.20 -8.60
C ALA A 42 -17.73 19.33 -9.96
N PHE A 43 -16.60 18.64 -10.16
CA PHE A 43 -15.92 18.61 -11.44
C PHE A 43 -16.73 17.89 -12.55
N TYR A 44 -17.31 16.74 -12.24
CA TYR A 44 -18.16 16.02 -13.19
C TYR A 44 -19.44 16.78 -13.55
N GLN A 45 -19.95 17.66 -12.68
CA GLN A 45 -21.09 18.53 -13.00
C GLN A 45 -20.70 19.69 -13.92
N ALA A 46 -19.45 20.16 -13.86
CA ALA A 46 -18.96 21.22 -14.72
C ALA A 46 -18.69 20.73 -16.16
N ASP A 47 -18.08 19.55 -16.30
CA ASP A 47 -17.87 18.91 -17.60
C ASP A 47 -17.87 17.37 -17.50
N PRO A 48 -19.03 16.72 -17.69
CA PRO A 48 -19.14 15.27 -17.58
C PRO A 48 -18.32 14.49 -18.63
N THR A 49 -18.03 15.10 -19.78
CA THR A 49 -17.39 14.43 -20.92
C THR A 49 -15.88 14.42 -20.87
N SER A 50 -15.28 15.27 -20.03
CA SER A 50 -13.83 15.42 -19.92
C SER A 50 -13.12 14.33 -19.10
N PHE A 51 -13.85 13.40 -18.46
CA PHE A 51 -13.26 12.42 -17.55
C PHE A 51 -13.12 11.02 -18.16
N PRO A 52 -11.99 10.33 -17.90
CA PRO A 52 -11.66 9.03 -18.49
C PRO A 52 -12.43 7.84 -17.88
N MET A 53 -13.11 8.05 -16.75
CA MET A 53 -13.94 7.05 -16.10
C MET A 53 -15.28 7.62 -15.69
N THR A 54 -16.30 6.78 -15.50
CA THR A 54 -17.59 7.24 -15.00
C THR A 54 -17.49 7.65 -13.53
N PHE A 55 -18.36 8.56 -13.09
CA PHE A 55 -18.40 8.97 -11.69
C PHE A 55 -18.64 7.79 -10.73
N GLN A 56 -19.42 6.79 -11.14
CA GLN A 56 -19.63 5.56 -10.36
C GLN A 56 -18.35 4.71 -10.22
N ALA A 57 -17.53 4.61 -11.29
CA ALA A 57 -16.24 3.94 -11.23
C ALA A 57 -15.28 4.68 -10.29
N LEU A 58 -15.28 6.01 -10.35
CA LEU A 58 -14.50 6.85 -9.44
C LEU A 58 -14.92 6.67 -7.97
N SER A 59 -16.22 6.72 -7.67
CA SER A 59 -16.74 6.46 -6.32
C SER A 59 -16.30 5.08 -5.81
N THR A 60 -16.34 4.07 -6.66
CA THR A 60 -15.86 2.72 -6.35
C THR A 60 -14.37 2.71 -6.04
N TYR A 61 -13.55 3.38 -6.86
CA TYR A 61 -12.12 3.52 -6.66
C TYR A 61 -11.80 4.18 -5.31
N VAL A 62 -12.45 5.31 -5.00
CA VAL A 62 -12.25 6.03 -3.74
C VAL A 62 -12.66 5.17 -2.54
N TRP A 63 -13.80 4.48 -2.59
CA TRP A 63 -14.22 3.61 -1.48
C TRP A 63 -13.27 2.42 -1.27
N LEU A 64 -12.72 1.84 -2.33
CA LEU A 64 -11.69 0.80 -2.20
C LEU A 64 -10.41 1.36 -1.59
N GLN A 65 -9.98 2.54 -2.02
CA GLN A 65 -8.84 3.24 -1.44
C GLN A 65 -9.07 3.48 0.05
N GLN A 66 -10.24 3.99 0.45
CA GLN A 66 -10.56 4.18 1.87
C GLN A 66 -10.60 2.84 2.60
N ALA A 67 -11.25 1.80 2.07
CA ALA A 67 -11.34 0.49 2.71
C ALA A 67 -9.96 -0.16 2.94
N PHE A 68 -9.06 -0.05 1.96
CA PHE A 68 -7.75 -0.69 1.98
C PHE A 68 -6.58 0.27 2.26
N LEU A 69 -6.87 1.51 2.69
CA LEU A 69 -5.87 2.51 3.03
C LEU A 69 -4.82 1.93 3.99
N ALA A 70 -5.28 1.22 5.03
CA ALA A 70 -4.39 0.64 6.03
C ALA A 70 -3.47 -0.46 5.49
N LEU A 71 -3.86 -1.10 4.39
CA LEU A 71 -3.09 -2.13 3.74
C LEU A 71 -1.97 -1.52 2.90
N TYR A 72 -2.26 -0.42 2.18
CA TYR A 72 -1.38 0.12 1.14
C TYR A 72 -0.66 1.42 1.47
N MET A 73 -1.06 2.18 2.49
CA MET A 73 -0.40 3.44 2.83
C MET A 73 1.12 3.24 3.02
N ALA A 74 1.93 3.97 2.23
CA ALA A 74 3.38 3.84 2.27
C ALA A 74 3.99 4.52 3.50
N TRP A 75 3.39 5.61 3.97
CA TRP A 75 3.85 6.34 5.16
C TRP A 75 3.56 5.61 6.50
N PHE A 76 2.99 4.42 6.44
CA PHE A 76 2.79 3.60 7.62
C PHE A 76 4.05 2.80 7.94
N TRP A 77 4.92 3.47 8.68
CA TRP A 77 6.20 2.95 9.13
C TRP A 77 6.13 2.43 10.57
N GLU A 78 6.96 1.43 10.86
CA GLU A 78 7.22 1.00 12.24
C GLU A 78 8.41 1.79 12.78
N MET A 79 8.15 2.87 13.52
CA MET A 79 9.20 3.78 14.01
C MET A 79 10.26 3.06 14.85
N GLU A 80 9.84 2.07 15.65
CA GLU A 80 10.74 1.20 16.42
C GLU A 80 11.85 0.57 15.57
N LEU A 81 11.59 0.25 14.29
CA LEU A 81 12.60 -0.32 13.41
C LEU A 81 13.64 0.72 13.02
N PHE A 82 13.22 1.95 12.71
CA PHE A 82 14.15 3.04 12.46
C PHE A 82 14.98 3.38 13.69
N ASP A 83 14.32 3.48 14.85
CA ASP A 83 14.98 3.77 16.13
C ASP A 83 15.99 2.69 16.49
N SER A 84 15.68 1.42 16.21
CA SER A 84 16.62 0.31 16.43
C SER A 84 17.91 0.46 15.62
N ILE A 85 17.83 1.00 14.40
CA ILE A 85 19.00 1.21 13.54
C ILE A 85 19.81 2.41 14.03
N THR A 86 19.15 3.54 14.27
CA THR A 86 19.82 4.80 14.63
C THR A 86 20.43 4.77 16.02
N THR A 87 19.88 3.97 16.95
CA THR A 87 20.41 3.79 18.30
C THR A 87 21.34 2.57 18.47
N GLY A 88 21.61 1.82 17.39
CA GLY A 88 22.45 0.62 17.44
C GLY A 88 21.79 -0.63 18.05
N ASN A 89 20.60 -0.51 18.64
CA ASN A 89 19.84 -1.62 19.24
C ASN A 89 19.52 -2.76 18.25
N VAL A 90 19.61 -2.51 16.94
CA VAL A 90 19.49 -3.53 15.90
C VAL A 90 20.50 -4.67 16.07
N ALA A 91 21.64 -4.44 16.77
CA ALA A 91 22.60 -5.48 17.13
C ALA A 91 21.95 -6.65 17.89
N TYR A 92 21.01 -6.37 18.81
CA TYR A 92 20.27 -7.41 19.54
C TYR A 92 19.36 -8.23 18.62
N GLU A 93 18.81 -7.61 17.58
CA GLU A 93 18.01 -8.32 16.59
C GLU A 93 18.86 -9.23 15.69
N LEU A 94 20.09 -8.80 15.39
CA LEU A 94 21.06 -9.58 14.61
C LEU A 94 21.57 -10.82 15.35
N CYS A 95 21.58 -10.81 16.68
CA CYS A 95 21.92 -11.98 17.50
C CYS A 95 20.87 -13.10 17.41
N ARG A 96 19.66 -12.83 16.90
CA ARG A 96 18.62 -13.86 16.78
C ARG A 96 18.94 -14.80 15.61
N PRO A 97 18.68 -16.12 15.72
CA PRO A 97 18.95 -17.09 14.66
C PRO A 97 17.88 -17.05 13.56
N VAL A 98 17.64 -15.87 13.00
CA VAL A 98 16.72 -15.55 11.89
C VAL A 98 17.30 -14.42 11.05
N ARG A 99 16.97 -14.37 9.77
CA ARG A 99 17.40 -13.25 8.90
C ARG A 99 16.58 -12.00 9.23
N LEU A 100 17.25 -10.89 9.49
CA LEU A 100 16.64 -9.61 9.86
C LEU A 100 15.58 -9.19 8.82
N TYR A 101 15.95 -9.21 7.54
CA TYR A 101 15.04 -8.82 6.46
C TYR A 101 13.73 -9.61 6.46
N ASN A 102 13.82 -10.93 6.56
CA ASN A 102 12.64 -11.80 6.54
C ASN A 102 11.77 -11.60 7.80
N MET A 103 12.40 -11.37 8.96
CA MET A 103 11.69 -11.12 10.20
C MET A 103 10.90 -9.80 10.12
N TRP A 104 11.53 -8.73 9.67
CA TRP A 104 10.89 -7.42 9.50
C TRP A 104 9.83 -7.41 8.41
N TYR A 105 10.07 -8.10 7.28
CA TYR A 105 9.10 -8.22 6.21
C TYR A 105 7.79 -8.87 6.69
N VAL A 106 7.91 -10.01 7.40
CA VAL A 106 6.74 -10.73 7.93
C VAL A 106 6.04 -9.94 9.04
N ARG A 107 6.79 -9.24 9.88
CA ARG A 107 6.25 -8.31 10.89
C ARG A 107 5.46 -7.18 10.24
N SER A 108 6.01 -6.52 9.23
CA SER A 108 5.34 -5.42 8.52
C SER A 108 4.05 -5.90 7.82
N LEU A 109 4.10 -7.08 7.19
CA LEU A 109 2.93 -7.73 6.59
C LEU A 109 1.81 -7.96 7.63
N ALA A 110 2.17 -8.49 8.80
CA ALA A 110 1.23 -8.76 9.88
C ALA A 110 0.55 -7.49 10.40
N VAL A 111 1.31 -6.41 10.58
CA VAL A 111 0.78 -5.13 11.07
C VAL A 111 -0.19 -4.53 10.03
N ARG A 112 0.18 -4.51 8.74
CA ARG A 112 -0.70 -4.02 7.66
C ARG A 112 -2.01 -4.82 7.59
N LEU A 113 -1.93 -6.14 7.61
CA LEU A 113 -3.10 -7.01 7.56
C LEU A 113 -4.00 -6.86 8.78
N SER A 114 -3.44 -6.83 10.00
CA SER A 114 -4.24 -6.67 11.23
C SER A 114 -5.05 -5.38 11.23
N LYS A 115 -4.44 -4.26 10.80
CA LYS A 115 -5.14 -2.98 10.69
C LYS A 115 -6.17 -2.97 9.56
N ALA A 116 -5.86 -3.58 8.42
CA ALA A 116 -6.80 -3.68 7.31
C ALA A 116 -8.05 -4.47 7.73
N VAL A 117 -7.89 -5.62 8.39
CA VAL A 117 -9.01 -6.47 8.87
C VAL A 117 -9.95 -5.71 9.80
N LEU A 118 -9.42 -4.84 10.68
CA LEU A 118 -10.24 -4.03 11.57
C LEU A 118 -11.01 -2.90 10.85
N ARG A 119 -10.55 -2.45 9.68
CA ARG A 119 -11.02 -1.21 9.04
C ARG A 119 -11.81 -1.42 7.76
N CYS A 120 -11.47 -2.44 6.96
CA CYS A 120 -11.99 -2.56 5.60
C CYS A 120 -13.49 -2.89 5.55
N MET A 121 -13.95 -3.84 6.36
CA MET A 121 -15.33 -4.34 6.27
C MET A 121 -16.40 -3.27 6.56
N PRO A 122 -16.29 -2.44 7.62
CA PRO A 122 -17.26 -1.37 7.84
C PRO A 122 -17.36 -0.40 6.66
N ILE A 123 -16.23 -0.05 6.04
CA ILE A 123 -16.18 0.87 4.91
C ILE A 123 -16.81 0.23 3.67
N LEU A 124 -16.46 -1.01 3.35
CA LEU A 124 -17.02 -1.75 2.21
C LEU A 124 -18.54 -1.92 2.35
N ILE A 125 -19.02 -2.30 3.53
CA ILE A 125 -20.46 -2.48 3.80
C ILE A 125 -21.19 -1.14 3.62
N ALA A 126 -20.71 -0.07 4.25
CA ALA A 126 -21.33 1.24 4.12
C ALA A 126 -21.32 1.75 2.67
N ALA A 127 -20.19 1.58 1.96
CA ALA A 127 -20.07 1.97 0.55
C ALA A 127 -21.04 1.20 -0.37
N LEU A 128 -21.32 -0.07 -0.08
CA LEU A 128 -22.30 -0.88 -0.82
C LEU A 128 -23.75 -0.44 -0.58
N LEU A 129 -24.04 0.12 0.60
CA LEU A 129 -25.38 0.59 0.97
C LEU A 129 -25.68 1.99 0.41
N LEU A 130 -24.67 2.75 0.02
CA LEU A 130 -24.85 4.08 -0.57
C LEU A 130 -25.50 3.98 -1.95
N PRO A 131 -26.41 4.91 -2.30
CA PRO A 131 -27.08 4.91 -3.58
C PRO A 131 -26.11 5.21 -4.73
N LYS A 132 -26.38 4.64 -5.91
CA LYS A 132 -25.69 5.05 -7.14
C LYS A 132 -25.99 6.54 -7.43
N PRO A 133 -25.01 7.34 -7.89
CA PRO A 133 -23.67 6.94 -8.32
C PRO A 133 -22.55 7.07 -7.24
N TYR A 134 -22.91 7.18 -5.95
CA TYR A 134 -21.97 7.47 -4.84
C TYR A 134 -21.42 6.23 -4.14
N GLY A 135 -22.13 5.10 -4.22
CA GLY A 135 -21.71 3.86 -3.60
C GLY A 135 -20.63 3.11 -4.36
N LEU A 136 -20.25 1.95 -3.85
CA LEU A 136 -19.34 1.00 -4.49
C LEU A 136 -20.14 0.03 -5.37
N THR A 137 -19.68 -0.20 -6.60
CA THR A 137 -20.27 -1.21 -7.50
C THR A 137 -19.41 -2.47 -7.56
N LEU A 138 -20.05 -3.63 -7.38
CA LEU A 138 -19.38 -4.92 -7.44
C LEU A 138 -19.10 -5.34 -8.90
N PRO A 139 -17.96 -6.01 -9.18
CA PRO A 139 -17.69 -6.61 -10.47
C PRO A 139 -18.75 -7.65 -10.85
N SER A 140 -19.22 -7.61 -12.10
CA SER A 140 -20.21 -8.55 -12.65
C SER A 140 -19.62 -9.91 -13.02
N HIS A 141 -18.34 -9.97 -13.40
CA HIS A 141 -17.67 -11.19 -13.84
C HIS A 141 -16.82 -11.82 -12.73
N PRO A 142 -16.94 -13.14 -12.48
CA PRO A 142 -16.11 -13.85 -11.50
C PRO A 142 -14.60 -13.76 -11.77
N GLY A 143 -14.20 -13.68 -13.04
CA GLY A 143 -12.79 -13.51 -13.42
C GLY A 143 -12.17 -12.22 -12.85
N THR A 144 -12.93 -11.13 -12.83
CA THR A 144 -12.48 -9.84 -12.28
C THR A 144 -12.17 -9.95 -10.79
N TRP A 145 -12.97 -10.69 -10.04
CA TRP A 145 -12.71 -10.94 -8.62
C TRP A 145 -11.37 -11.64 -8.37
N PHE A 146 -11.09 -12.70 -9.13
CA PHE A 146 -9.83 -13.42 -9.03
C PHE A 146 -8.63 -12.51 -9.30
N PHE A 147 -8.67 -11.76 -10.41
CA PHE A 147 -7.57 -10.86 -10.78
C PHE A 147 -7.41 -9.68 -9.82
N THR A 148 -8.51 -9.14 -9.28
CA THR A 148 -8.44 -8.13 -8.22
C THR A 148 -7.72 -8.67 -6.99
N VAL A 149 -8.15 -9.83 -6.47
CA VAL A 149 -7.53 -10.42 -5.27
C VAL A 149 -6.05 -10.74 -5.51
N LEU A 150 -5.73 -11.32 -6.68
CA LEU A 150 -4.35 -11.57 -7.07
C LEU A 150 -3.52 -10.28 -7.09
N SER A 151 -4.03 -9.24 -7.74
CA SER A 151 -3.37 -7.94 -7.81
C SER A 151 -3.21 -7.29 -6.44
N MET A 152 -4.21 -7.41 -5.57
CA MET A 152 -4.18 -6.89 -4.21
C MET A 152 -3.12 -7.58 -3.35
N VAL A 153 -2.95 -8.89 -3.51
CA VAL A 153 -1.91 -9.68 -2.82
C VAL A 153 -0.52 -9.30 -3.32
N LEU A 154 -0.34 -9.17 -4.64
CA LEU A 154 0.91 -8.70 -5.22
C LEU A 154 1.26 -7.30 -4.73
N ALA A 155 0.31 -6.36 -4.77
CA ALA A 155 0.46 -5.00 -4.25
C ALA A 155 0.89 -4.97 -2.79
N LEU A 156 0.31 -5.83 -1.94
CA LEU A 156 0.67 -5.93 -0.52
C LEU A 156 2.13 -6.37 -0.34
N PHE A 157 2.59 -7.33 -1.14
CA PHE A 157 3.98 -7.73 -1.13
C PHE A 157 4.90 -6.64 -1.67
N ILE A 158 4.51 -5.93 -2.74
CA ILE A 158 5.30 -4.83 -3.30
C ILE A 158 5.47 -3.72 -2.27
N VAL A 159 4.39 -3.25 -1.63
CA VAL A 159 4.49 -2.16 -0.64
C VAL A 159 5.30 -2.57 0.59
N THR A 160 5.24 -3.85 0.97
CA THR A 160 6.04 -4.36 2.09
C THR A 160 7.52 -4.46 1.69
N ALA A 161 7.83 -4.87 0.45
CA ALA A 161 9.19 -4.87 -0.09
C ALA A 161 9.75 -3.45 -0.23
N LEU A 162 8.94 -2.49 -0.70
CA LEU A 162 9.27 -1.07 -0.73
C LEU A 162 9.61 -0.57 0.67
N ASN A 163 8.80 -0.94 1.67
CA ASN A 163 9.09 -0.55 3.05
C ASN A 163 10.42 -1.10 3.54
N MET A 164 10.75 -2.34 3.18
CA MET A 164 12.04 -2.92 3.53
C MET A 164 13.21 -2.21 2.87
N VAL A 165 13.08 -1.74 1.62
CA VAL A 165 14.10 -0.90 0.97
C VAL A 165 14.35 0.37 1.79
N VAL A 166 13.30 1.02 2.28
CA VAL A 166 13.40 2.22 3.13
C VAL A 166 14.02 1.90 4.50
N TYR A 167 13.65 0.80 5.15
CA TYR A 167 14.31 0.41 6.40
C TYR A 167 15.80 0.13 6.17
N MET A 168 16.15 -0.56 5.08
CA MET A 168 17.53 -0.91 4.78
C MET A 168 18.37 0.30 4.34
N SER A 169 17.77 1.35 3.76
CA SER A 169 18.51 2.57 3.43
C SER A 169 18.99 3.31 4.68
N VAL A 170 18.26 3.19 5.80
CA VAL A 170 18.62 3.86 7.05
C VAL A 170 19.91 3.34 7.67
N PHE A 171 20.37 2.13 7.32
CA PHE A 171 21.71 1.69 7.69
C PHE A 171 22.84 2.51 7.04
N TYR A 172 22.55 3.23 5.95
CA TYR A 172 23.52 4.08 5.25
C TYR A 172 23.30 5.57 5.53
N THR A 173 22.15 5.95 6.10
CA THR A 173 21.79 7.34 6.35
C THR A 173 21.65 7.57 7.84
N ILE A 174 22.36 8.57 8.38
CA ILE A 174 22.31 8.90 9.83
C ILE A 174 20.89 9.23 10.31
N SER A 175 20.02 9.76 9.43
CA SER A 175 18.62 10.10 9.74
C SER A 175 17.64 9.36 8.83
N SER A 176 16.57 8.82 9.43
CA SER A 176 15.46 8.19 8.71
C SER A 176 14.45 9.18 8.12
N GLN A 177 14.48 10.45 8.55
CA GLN A 177 13.44 11.41 8.20
C GLN A 177 13.42 11.75 6.70
N GLY A 178 14.60 12.01 6.11
CA GLY A 178 14.70 12.42 4.71
C GLY A 178 14.17 11.37 3.74
N ILE A 179 14.59 10.10 3.90
CA ILE A 179 14.14 9.03 3.02
C ILE A 179 12.64 8.75 3.18
N ARG A 180 12.12 8.82 4.41
CA ARG A 180 10.69 8.64 4.67
C ARG A 180 9.86 9.70 3.96
N LEU A 181 10.27 10.97 4.05
CA LEU A 181 9.59 12.09 3.40
C LEU A 181 9.56 11.91 1.88
N ILE A 182 10.73 11.64 1.27
CA ILE A 182 10.84 11.43 -0.19
C ILE A 182 9.92 10.30 -0.64
N VAL A 183 9.98 9.14 0.01
CA VAL A 183 9.19 7.97 -0.40
C VAL A 183 7.70 8.17 -0.16
N SER A 184 7.29 8.80 0.94
CA SER A 184 5.87 9.11 1.15
C SER A 184 5.34 10.06 0.10
N SER A 185 6.07 11.14 -0.22
CA SER A 185 5.64 12.11 -1.23
C SER A 185 5.56 11.49 -2.62
N LEU A 186 6.57 10.71 -3.03
CA LEU A 186 6.53 10.00 -4.32
C LEU A 186 5.34 9.04 -4.39
N PHE A 187 5.06 8.32 -3.29
CA PHE A 187 3.95 7.39 -3.25
C PHE A 187 2.59 8.12 -3.34
N ASP A 188 2.39 9.22 -2.61
CA ASP A 188 1.15 10.00 -2.65
C ASP A 188 0.78 10.44 -4.07
N PHE A 189 1.76 10.99 -4.80
CA PHE A 189 1.55 11.47 -6.15
C PHE A 189 1.44 10.34 -7.19
N PHE A 190 2.26 9.30 -7.10
CA PHE A 190 2.39 8.30 -8.18
C PHE A 190 1.61 7.00 -7.95
N SER A 191 1.00 6.80 -6.78
CA SER A 191 0.20 5.59 -6.50
C SER A 191 -1.24 5.67 -6.99
N GLY A 192 -1.69 6.84 -7.42
CA GLY A 192 -3.09 7.11 -7.73
C GLY A 192 -3.96 7.37 -6.49
N ALA A 193 -3.36 7.71 -5.35
CA ALA A 193 -4.07 7.96 -4.10
C ALA A 193 -4.67 9.37 -4.00
N VAL A 194 -4.05 10.37 -4.61
CA VAL A 194 -4.59 11.75 -4.61
C VAL A 194 -5.51 11.97 -5.81
N ILE A 195 -5.09 11.48 -6.97
CA ILE A 195 -5.84 11.54 -8.22
C ILE A 195 -5.67 10.17 -8.91
N PRO A 196 -6.75 9.49 -9.32
CA PRO A 196 -6.63 8.24 -10.06
C PRO A 196 -5.77 8.44 -11.30
N LEU A 197 -4.83 7.53 -11.55
CA LEU A 197 -3.85 7.70 -12.61
C LEU A 197 -4.43 7.91 -14.02
N PRO A 198 -5.62 7.38 -14.39
CA PRO A 198 -6.23 7.67 -15.68
C PRO A 198 -6.47 9.17 -15.95
N PHE A 199 -6.58 10.01 -14.92
CA PHE A 199 -6.82 11.45 -15.04
C PHE A 199 -5.52 12.22 -15.36
N LEU A 200 -4.36 11.58 -15.25
CA LEU A 200 -3.09 12.21 -15.62
C LEU A 200 -2.98 12.34 -17.14
N PRO A 201 -2.42 13.46 -17.65
CA PRO A 201 -2.31 13.69 -19.09
C PRO A 201 -1.33 12.71 -19.74
N GLY A 202 -1.65 12.31 -20.99
CA GLY A 202 -1.04 11.23 -21.78
C GLY A 202 0.35 10.76 -21.34
N ASN A 203 1.40 11.50 -21.70
CA ASN A 203 2.79 11.08 -21.46
C ASN A 203 3.11 10.89 -19.97
N ILE A 204 2.54 11.74 -19.09
CA ILE A 204 2.77 11.64 -17.65
C ILE A 204 2.08 10.39 -17.11
N GLY A 205 0.83 10.14 -17.49
CA GLY A 205 0.10 8.94 -17.10
C GLY A 205 0.80 7.65 -17.54
N ALA A 206 1.33 7.63 -18.77
CA ALA A 206 2.09 6.50 -19.30
C ALA A 206 3.35 6.21 -18.47
N VAL A 207 4.17 7.22 -18.18
CA VAL A 207 5.39 7.05 -17.36
C VAL A 207 5.04 6.61 -15.94
N VAL A 208 4.07 7.27 -15.31
CA VAL A 208 3.67 6.97 -13.92
C VAL A 208 3.11 5.56 -13.80
N SER A 209 2.36 5.08 -14.81
CA SER A 209 1.83 3.72 -14.84
C SER A 209 2.90 2.62 -14.83
N LEU A 210 4.12 2.94 -15.30
CA LEU A 210 5.26 2.02 -15.30
C LEU A 210 6.01 1.98 -13.96
N LEU A 211 5.80 2.98 -13.08
CA LEU A 211 6.47 3.07 -11.78
C LEU A 211 5.94 2.03 -10.78
N PRO A 212 6.74 1.65 -9.76
CA PRO A 212 6.32 0.69 -8.74
C PRO A 212 5.12 1.19 -7.92
N PHE A 213 4.92 2.51 -7.81
CA PHE A 213 3.85 3.10 -7.01
C PHE A 213 2.46 2.81 -7.60
N ALA A 214 2.31 2.93 -8.92
CA ALA A 214 1.08 2.61 -9.64
C ALA A 214 0.65 1.16 -9.45
N SER A 215 1.63 0.26 -9.32
CA SER A 215 1.45 -1.17 -9.09
C SER A 215 0.90 -1.52 -7.70
N ILE A 216 0.76 -0.56 -6.77
CA ILE A 216 0.30 -0.83 -5.40
C ILE A 216 -1.21 -0.56 -5.24
N GLN A 217 -1.68 0.67 -5.44
CA GLN A 217 -3.11 1.01 -5.22
C GLN A 217 -3.90 1.05 -6.52
N ASN A 218 -3.40 1.76 -7.53
CA ASN A 218 -4.15 2.02 -8.76
C ASN A 218 -4.52 0.74 -9.52
N VAL A 219 -3.59 -0.19 -9.73
CA VAL A 219 -3.85 -1.43 -10.50
C VAL A 219 -4.99 -2.27 -9.91
N PRO A 220 -4.96 -2.72 -8.63
CA PRO A 220 -6.03 -3.58 -8.11
C PRO A 220 -7.41 -2.90 -8.12
N PHE A 221 -7.48 -1.59 -7.87
CA PHE A 221 -8.76 -0.88 -7.82
C PHE A 221 -9.35 -0.65 -9.20
N ARG A 222 -8.51 -0.45 -10.22
CA ARG A 222 -8.95 -0.37 -11.62
C ARG A 222 -9.38 -1.72 -12.19
N ILE A 223 -8.72 -2.81 -11.78
CA ILE A 223 -9.20 -4.16 -12.12
C ILE A 223 -10.58 -4.38 -11.52
N PHE A 224 -10.78 -4.02 -10.23
CA PHE A 224 -12.08 -4.13 -9.59
C PHE A 224 -13.16 -3.26 -10.26
N GLY A 225 -12.82 -2.02 -10.60
CA GLY A 225 -13.71 -1.12 -11.34
C GLY A 225 -14.05 -1.59 -12.75
N GLY A 226 -13.29 -2.56 -13.29
CA GLY A 226 -13.47 -3.13 -14.61
C GLY A 226 -12.83 -2.33 -15.75
N ASP A 227 -12.25 -1.16 -15.46
CA ASP A 227 -11.63 -0.30 -16.47
C ASP A 227 -10.25 -0.82 -16.90
N LEU A 228 -9.54 -1.57 -16.03
CA LEU A 228 -8.31 -2.27 -16.37
C LEU A 228 -8.59 -3.76 -16.60
N SER A 229 -8.77 -4.13 -17.87
CA SER A 229 -9.13 -5.49 -18.29
C SER A 229 -8.33 -5.97 -19.52
N GLY A 230 -8.53 -7.23 -19.92
CA GLY A 230 -7.90 -7.80 -21.12
C GLY A 230 -6.37 -7.77 -21.09
N ARG A 231 -5.75 -7.40 -22.21
CA ARG A 231 -4.28 -7.35 -22.37
C ARG A 231 -3.59 -6.42 -21.36
N GLU A 232 -4.15 -5.24 -21.13
CA GLU A 232 -3.58 -4.22 -20.24
C GLU A 232 -3.54 -4.67 -18.78
N MET A 233 -4.56 -5.42 -18.35
CA MET A 233 -4.57 -6.07 -17.04
C MET A 233 -3.41 -7.07 -16.89
N TYR A 234 -3.19 -7.94 -17.88
CA TYR A 234 -2.09 -8.91 -17.82
C TYR A 234 -0.71 -8.24 -17.84
N LEU A 235 -0.54 -7.17 -18.61
CA LEU A 235 0.68 -6.36 -18.59
C LEU A 235 0.91 -5.73 -17.21
N SER A 236 -0.13 -5.16 -16.61
CA SER A 236 -0.06 -4.55 -15.28
C SER A 236 0.25 -5.57 -14.17
N LEU A 237 -0.34 -6.77 -14.25
CA LEU A 237 -0.01 -7.89 -13.33
C LEU A 237 1.44 -8.36 -13.51
N SER A 238 1.92 -8.44 -14.75
CA SER A 238 3.31 -8.79 -15.05
C SER A 238 4.27 -7.73 -14.49
N LEU A 239 3.91 -6.45 -14.60
CA LEU A 239 4.65 -5.34 -14.02
C LEU A 239 4.66 -5.38 -12.49
N GLN A 240 3.55 -5.77 -11.85
CA GLN A 240 3.51 -6.03 -10.40
C GLN A 240 4.51 -7.12 -10.00
N VAL A 241 4.54 -8.24 -10.71
CA VAL A 241 5.51 -9.32 -10.45
C VAL A 241 6.95 -8.82 -10.65
N PHE A 242 7.21 -8.09 -11.73
CA PHE A 242 8.52 -7.48 -11.99
C PHE A 242 8.96 -6.57 -10.82
N TRP A 243 8.13 -5.61 -10.42
CA TRP A 243 8.46 -4.70 -9.32
C TRP A 243 8.59 -5.41 -7.98
N LEU A 244 7.80 -6.45 -7.72
CA LEU A 244 7.96 -7.27 -6.53
C LEU A 244 9.36 -7.91 -6.49
N LEU A 245 9.79 -8.53 -7.59
CA LEU A 245 11.12 -9.14 -7.68
C LEU A 245 12.23 -8.11 -7.54
N VAL A 246 12.11 -6.96 -8.22
CA VAL A 246 13.08 -5.85 -8.14
C VAL A 246 13.20 -5.32 -6.71
N MET A 247 12.09 -5.05 -6.02
CA MET A 247 12.11 -4.52 -4.66
C MET A 247 12.66 -5.54 -3.65
N LEU A 248 12.30 -6.82 -3.78
CA LEU A 248 12.85 -7.89 -2.95
C LEU A 248 14.36 -8.05 -3.18
N ALA A 249 14.82 -7.99 -4.44
CA ALA A 249 16.23 -8.09 -4.78
C ALA A 249 17.02 -6.88 -4.26
N ALA A 250 16.49 -5.66 -4.44
CA ALA A 250 17.07 -4.43 -3.94
C ALA A 250 17.22 -4.46 -2.41
N GLY A 251 16.12 -4.74 -1.70
CA GLY A 251 16.11 -4.80 -0.24
C GLY A 251 17.05 -5.86 0.33
N ARG A 252 17.09 -7.06 -0.25
CA ARG A 252 18.04 -8.12 0.16
C ARG A 252 19.49 -7.77 -0.13
N THR A 253 19.75 -7.10 -1.25
CA THR A 253 21.11 -6.65 -1.59
C THR A 253 21.57 -5.58 -0.62
N MET A 254 20.69 -4.64 -0.27
CA MET A 254 20.96 -3.60 0.72
C MET A 254 21.21 -4.20 2.10
N GLU A 255 20.41 -5.17 2.55
CA GLU A 255 20.66 -5.91 3.81
C GLU A 255 22.05 -6.54 3.79
N ARG A 256 22.39 -7.33 2.76
CA ARG A 256 23.68 -8.02 2.68
C ARG A 256 24.88 -7.08 2.69
N ARG A 257 24.76 -5.91 2.07
CA ARG A 257 25.81 -4.89 2.04
C ARG A 257 25.90 -4.13 3.35
N ALA A 258 24.75 -3.82 3.96
CA ALA A 258 24.65 -3.08 5.20
C ALA A 258 25.31 -3.90 6.31
N LEU A 259 24.90 -5.17 6.48
CA LEU A 259 25.41 -6.05 7.54
C LEU A 259 26.91 -6.37 7.45
N LYS A 260 27.58 -6.07 6.34
CA LYS A 260 29.05 -6.18 6.23
C LYS A 260 29.80 -4.95 6.77
N HIS A 261 29.12 -3.80 6.83
CA HIS A 261 29.71 -2.51 7.18
C HIS A 261 28.90 -1.81 8.30
N VAL A 262 28.09 -2.56 9.05
CA VAL A 262 27.37 -2.01 10.20
C VAL A 262 28.40 -1.58 11.24
N VAL A 263 28.52 -0.26 11.42
CA VAL A 263 29.12 0.33 12.61
C VAL A 263 27.98 0.51 13.60
N ILE A 264 28.07 -0.18 14.74
CA ILE A 264 27.07 -0.06 15.80
C ILE A 264 27.22 1.35 16.40
N GLN A 265 26.25 2.21 16.12
CA GLN A 265 26.17 3.54 16.72
C GLN A 265 25.74 3.37 18.18
N GLY A 266 26.65 3.54 19.14
CA GLY A 266 26.30 3.48 20.57
C GLY A 266 27.19 2.60 21.48
N GLY A 267 28.23 1.95 20.95
CA GLY A 267 29.19 1.15 21.73
C GLY A 267 29.59 -0.15 21.06
#